data_AF-A0A382RHH9-F1
#
_entry.id   AF-A0A382RHH9-F1
#
_cell.length_a   1.000
_cell.length_b   1.000
_cell.length_c   1.000
_cell.angle_alpha   90.00
_cell.angle_beta   90.00
_cell.angle_gamma   90.00
#
_symmetry.space_group_name_H-M   'P 1'
#
loop_
_entity.id
_entity.type
_entity.pdbx_description
1 polymer ?
#
loop_
_entity_poly.entity_id
_entity_poly.type
_entity_poly.pdbx_seq_one_letter_code
_entity_poly.pdbx_strand_id
1 'polypeptide(L)'
;MEMIGIWGEFLGGLGVIASLVFLAHQIRVSNKLSIAATEREVMGNFSSLNELFMGNNEASNLMAKLTDPNTDFDKPQTEKARAFVRRLANAWIAADESHRQGVLTDNTYELLRDDVQMVLLTYPSIQPFVNEFLGFYPTSRGLLGYAGEVLKEANPL
;
A
#
# COMPACT_ATOMS: atom_id res chain seq x y z
N MET A 1 5.95 58.32 25.51
CA MET A 1 5.77 56.91 25.91
C MET A 1 4.84 56.16 24.98
N GLU A 2 3.77 56.76 24.45
CA GLU A 2 2.83 56.11 23.51
C GLU A 2 3.46 55.58 22.21
N MET A 3 4.37 56.33 21.57
CA MET A 3 5.04 55.85 20.34
C MET A 3 5.80 54.53 20.53
N ILE A 4 6.47 54.35 21.68
CA ILE A 4 7.24 53.13 21.96
C ILE A 4 6.30 51.92 22.14
N GLY A 5 5.13 52.13 22.75
CA GLY A 5 4.09 51.10 22.86
C GLY A 5 3.53 50.67 21.50
N ILE A 6 3.24 51.64 20.62
CA ILE A 6 2.75 51.39 19.25
C ILE A 6 3.79 50.61 18.43
N TRP A 7 5.07 50.99 18.52
CA TRP A 7 6.15 50.27 17.84
C TRP A 7 6.36 48.86 18.40
N GLY A 8 6.19 48.67 19.72
CA GLY A 8 6.25 47.36 20.37
C GLY A 8 5.12 46.42 19.93
N GLU A 9 3.89 46.91 19.87
CA GLU A 9 2.73 46.14 19.38
C GLU A 9 2.84 45.81 17.88
N PHE A 10 3.30 46.76 17.08
CA PHE A 10 3.51 46.54 15.65
C PHE A 10 4.58 45.49 15.37
N LEU A 11 5.74 45.57 16.04
CA LEU A 11 6.81 44.59 15.91
C LEU A 11 6.43 43.23 16.48
N GLY A 12 5.68 43.19 17.59
CA GLY A 12 5.13 41.97 18.16
C GLY A 12 4.16 41.28 17.21
N GLY A 13 3.25 42.05 16.60
CA GLY A 13 2.31 41.56 15.59
C GLY A 13 3.02 40.99 14.35
N LEU A 14 4.05 41.67 13.86
CA LEU A 14 4.90 41.15 12.77
C LEU A 14 5.61 39.85 13.15
N GLY A 15 6.09 39.74 14.39
CA GLY A 15 6.69 38.52 14.91
C GLY A 15 5.73 37.32 14.93
N VAL A 16 4.47 37.54 15.31
CA VAL A 16 3.42 36.51 15.28
C VAL A 16 3.09 36.09 13.85
N ILE A 17 2.99 37.03 12.91
CA ILE A 17 2.73 36.71 11.49
C ILE A 17 3.89 35.88 10.91
N ALA A 18 5.13 36.29 11.16
CA ALA A 18 6.31 35.57 10.70
C ALA A 18 6.39 34.15 11.26
N SER A 19 6.05 33.94 12.54
CA SER A 19 6.06 32.62 13.16
C SER A 19 4.98 31.70 12.59
N LEU A 20 3.78 32.22 12.29
CA LEU A 20 2.71 31.45 11.63
C LEU A 20 3.07 31.04 10.21
N VAL A 21 3.69 31.94 9.42
CA VAL A 21 4.18 31.62 8.06
C VAL A 21 5.25 30.54 8.12
N PHE A 22 6.18 30.64 9.07
CA PHE A 22 7.22 29.65 9.27
C PHE A 22 6.66 28.29 9.71
N LEU A 23 5.69 28.28 10.64
CA LEU A 23 5.00 27.06 11.06
C LEU A 23 4.25 26.41 9.90
N ALA A 24 3.51 27.20 9.11
CA ALA A 24 2.81 26.70 7.92
C ALA A 24 3.80 26.11 6.90
N HIS A 25 4.97 26.72 6.73
CA HIS A 25 6.03 26.19 5.88
C HIS A 25 6.58 24.86 6.44
N GLN A 26 6.89 24.78 7.73
CA GLN A 26 7.35 23.54 8.37
C GLN A 26 6.33 22.42 8.26
N ILE A 27 5.05 22.69 8.50
CA ILE A 27 3.97 21.71 8.36
C ILE A 27 3.93 21.18 6.92
N ARG A 28 4.02 22.06 5.91
CA ARG A 28 4.05 21.63 4.50
C ARG A 28 5.26 20.76 4.17
N VAL A 29 6.45 21.10 4.67
CA VAL A 29 7.67 20.30 4.46
C VAL A 29 7.58 18.96 5.19
N SER A 30 7.12 18.96 6.44
CA SER A 30 6.92 17.77 7.25
C SER A 30 5.91 16.82 6.61
N ASN A 31 4.80 17.34 6.09
CA ASN A 31 3.81 16.54 5.35
C ASN A 31 4.42 15.92 4.09
N LYS A 32 5.17 16.70 3.29
CA LYS A 32 5.85 16.17 2.10
C LYS A 32 6.86 15.06 2.43
N LEU A 33 7.62 15.22 3.52
CA LEU A 33 8.56 14.19 3.97
C LEU A 33 7.85 12.95 4.49
N SER A 34 6.74 13.10 5.21
CA SER A 34 5.91 11.99 5.68
C SER A 34 5.34 11.19 4.52
N ILE A 35 4.77 11.86 3.50
CA ILE A 35 4.26 11.22 2.29
C ILE A 35 5.38 10.43 1.61
N ALA A 36 6.53 11.07 1.33
CA ALA A 36 7.64 10.40 0.65
C ALA A 36 8.23 9.22 1.45
N ALA A 37 8.23 9.30 2.79
CA ALA A 37 8.67 8.21 3.65
C ALA A 37 7.69 7.03 3.62
N THR A 38 6.39 7.29 3.75
CA THR A 38 5.35 6.26 3.66
C THR A 38 5.31 5.62 2.27
N GLU A 39 5.42 6.38 1.19
CA GLU A 39 5.51 5.84 -0.17
C GLU A 39 6.71 4.89 -0.31
N ARG A 40 7.89 5.27 0.23
CA ARG A 40 9.06 4.40 0.25
C ARG A 40 8.87 3.15 1.09
N GLU A 41 8.16 3.23 2.22
CA GLU A 41 7.88 2.07 3.07
C GLU A 41 6.92 1.09 2.38
N VAL A 42 5.84 1.60 1.77
CA VAL A 42 4.90 0.79 0.99
C VAL A 42 5.64 0.11 -0.17
N MET A 43 6.43 0.85 -0.95
CA MET A 43 7.21 0.28 -2.04
C MET A 43 8.31 -0.67 -1.54
N GLY A 44 8.92 -0.39 -0.39
CA GLY A 44 9.90 -1.27 0.25
C GLY A 44 9.31 -2.61 0.66
N ASN A 45 8.04 -2.64 1.09
CA ASN A 45 7.33 -3.88 1.36
C ASN A 45 7.22 -4.76 0.11
N PHE A 46 6.87 -4.19 -1.05
CA PHE A 46 6.83 -4.94 -2.32
C PHE A 46 8.24 -5.33 -2.80
N SER A 47 9.23 -4.45 -2.66
CA SER A 47 10.63 -4.77 -2.98
C SER A 47 11.15 -5.97 -2.19
N SER A 48 10.80 -6.06 -0.89
CA SER A 48 11.22 -7.18 -0.04
C SER A 48 10.66 -8.54 -0.51
N LEU A 49 9.48 -8.55 -1.12
CA LEU A 49 8.92 -9.76 -1.73
C LEU A 49 9.69 -10.14 -2.99
N ASN A 50 10.00 -9.17 -3.85
CA ASN A 50 10.80 -9.40 -5.04
C ASN A 50 12.19 -9.94 -4.69
N GLU A 51 12.85 -9.36 -3.69
CA GLU A 51 14.15 -9.84 -3.18
C GLU A 51 14.06 -11.26 -2.64
N LEU A 52 13.00 -11.60 -1.89
CA LEU A 52 12.76 -12.96 -1.42
C LEU A 52 12.65 -13.96 -2.58
N PHE A 53 11.89 -13.62 -3.63
CA PHE A 53 11.72 -14.51 -4.79
C PHE A 53 12.98 -14.63 -5.65
N MET A 54 13.79 -13.58 -5.73
CA MET A 54 15.08 -13.61 -6.43
C MET A 54 16.15 -14.37 -5.65
N GLY A 55 16.14 -14.29 -4.32
CA GLY A 55 17.18 -14.83 -3.45
C GLY A 55 16.92 -16.24 -2.93
N ASN A 56 15.70 -16.78 -3.08
CA ASN A 56 15.31 -18.06 -2.51
C ASN A 56 14.69 -18.99 -3.57
N ASN A 57 15.38 -20.07 -3.90
CA ASN A 57 14.93 -21.08 -4.88
C ASN A 57 13.58 -21.70 -4.53
N GLU A 58 13.28 -21.92 -3.25
CA GLU A 58 12.01 -22.47 -2.83
C GLU A 58 10.86 -21.48 -3.07
N ALA A 59 11.08 -20.20 -2.77
CA ALA A 59 10.11 -19.15 -3.04
C ALA A 59 9.93 -18.94 -4.55
N SER A 60 11.01 -18.95 -5.32
CA SER A 60 10.97 -18.89 -6.79
C SER A 60 10.21 -20.06 -7.40
N ASN A 61 10.44 -21.29 -6.92
CA ASN A 61 9.71 -22.48 -7.37
C ASN A 61 8.22 -22.41 -7.06
N LEU A 62 7.83 -21.85 -5.91
CA LEU A 62 6.43 -21.61 -5.59
C LEU A 62 5.81 -20.61 -6.57
N MET A 63 6.48 -19.50 -6.87
CA MET A 63 6.00 -18.50 -7.83
C MET A 63 5.87 -19.08 -9.24
N ALA A 64 6.83 -19.92 -9.66
CA ALA A 64 6.77 -20.62 -10.94
C ALA A 64 5.60 -21.62 -11.01
N LYS A 65 5.27 -22.30 -9.91
CA LYS A 65 4.06 -23.14 -9.86
C LYS A 65 2.78 -22.31 -9.97
N LEU A 66 2.73 -21.15 -9.32
CA LEU A 66 1.54 -20.30 -9.32
C LEU A 66 1.15 -19.78 -10.71
N THR A 67 2.06 -19.80 -11.70
CA THR A 67 1.76 -19.41 -13.09
C THR A 67 1.00 -20.48 -13.88
N ASP A 68 1.09 -21.75 -13.48
CA ASP A 68 0.39 -22.86 -14.15
C ASP A 68 -0.98 -23.08 -13.51
N PRO A 69 -2.11 -22.84 -14.21
CA PRO A 69 -3.45 -23.02 -13.68
C PRO A 69 -3.80 -24.49 -13.36
N ASN A 70 -3.02 -25.46 -13.86
CA ASN A 70 -3.25 -26.88 -13.66
C ASN A 70 -2.25 -27.52 -12.68
N THR A 71 -1.46 -26.71 -11.94
CA THR A 71 -0.54 -27.27 -10.96
C THR A 71 -1.30 -27.82 -9.74
N ASP A 72 -0.78 -28.91 -9.19
CA ASP A 72 -1.13 -29.35 -7.85
C ASP A 72 -0.11 -28.81 -6.82
N PHE A 73 -0.64 -28.52 -5.63
CA PHE A 73 0.15 -28.15 -4.46
C PHE A 73 0.10 -29.28 -3.42
N ASP A 74 1.27 -29.68 -2.93
CA ASP A 74 1.31 -30.49 -1.72
C ASP A 74 0.88 -29.66 -0.49
N LYS A 75 0.72 -30.32 0.67
CA LYS A 75 0.29 -29.64 1.90
C LYS A 75 1.23 -28.49 2.31
N PRO A 76 2.57 -28.68 2.38
CA PRO A 76 3.49 -27.59 2.65
C PRO A 76 3.38 -26.42 1.67
N GLN A 77 3.26 -26.69 0.37
CA GLN A 77 3.14 -25.66 -0.67
C GLN A 77 1.82 -24.90 -0.56
N THR A 78 0.73 -25.60 -0.24
CA THR A 78 -0.59 -25.01 0.03
C THR A 78 -0.51 -23.99 1.16
N GLU A 79 0.13 -24.34 2.29
CA GLU A 79 0.30 -23.42 3.40
C GLU A 79 1.20 -22.23 3.05
N LYS A 80 2.21 -22.42 2.20
CA LYS A 80 3.05 -21.32 1.69
C LYS A 80 2.28 -20.39 0.76
N ALA A 81 1.44 -20.92 -0.12
CA ALA A 81 0.57 -20.12 -0.98
C ALA A 81 -0.43 -19.29 -0.15
N ARG A 82 -1.05 -19.89 0.87
CA ARG A 82 -1.90 -19.17 1.83
C ARG A 82 -1.15 -18.08 2.58
N ALA A 83 0.05 -18.36 3.07
CA ALA A 83 0.89 -17.37 3.74
C ALA A 83 1.26 -16.22 2.81
N PHE A 84 1.53 -16.51 1.54
CA PHE A 84 1.80 -15.50 0.52
C PHE A 84 0.58 -14.60 0.28
N VAL A 85 -0.62 -15.16 0.11
CA VAL A 85 -1.87 -14.38 -0.01
C VAL A 85 -2.11 -13.50 1.21
N ARG A 86 -1.90 -14.01 2.43
CA ARG A 86 -2.01 -13.19 3.66
C ARG A 86 -1.04 -12.02 3.65
N ARG A 87 0.19 -12.23 3.18
CA ARG A 87 1.21 -11.18 3.09
C ARG A 87 0.83 -10.10 2.06
N LEU A 88 0.29 -10.50 0.90
CA LEU A 88 -0.24 -9.58 -0.11
C LEU A 88 -1.42 -8.78 0.45
N ALA A 89 -2.40 -9.45 1.05
CA ALA A 89 -3.56 -8.80 1.65
C ALA A 89 -3.16 -7.78 2.72
N ASN A 90 -2.18 -8.11 3.58
CA ASN A 90 -1.65 -7.15 4.56
C ASN A 90 -1.01 -5.92 3.91
N ALA A 91 -0.28 -6.10 2.80
CA ALA A 91 0.32 -4.99 2.07
C ALA A 91 -0.76 -4.10 1.41
N TRP A 92 -1.79 -4.72 0.83
CA TRP A 92 -2.93 -4.01 0.24
C TRP A 92 -3.72 -3.22 1.28
N ILE A 93 -4.03 -3.82 2.44
CA ILE A 93 -4.71 -3.13 3.56
C ILE A 93 -3.88 -1.94 4.06
N ALA A 94 -2.56 -2.10 4.16
CA ALA A 94 -1.68 -1.01 4.56
C ALA A 94 -1.64 0.13 3.53
N ALA A 95 -1.67 -0.19 2.24
CA ALA A 95 -1.76 0.79 1.16
C ALA A 95 -3.11 1.52 1.17
N ASP A 96 -4.23 0.81 1.34
CA ASP A 96 -5.57 1.40 1.49
C ASP A 96 -5.60 2.40 2.65
N GLU A 97 -5.05 2.03 3.80
CA GLU A 97 -5.02 2.89 4.98
C GLU A 97 -4.12 4.11 4.77
N SER A 98 -2.97 3.93 4.12
CA SER A 98 -2.05 5.02 3.78
C SER A 98 -2.67 6.01 2.80
N HIS A 99 -3.42 5.53 1.82
CA HIS A 99 -4.18 6.35 0.88
C HIS A 99 -5.29 7.13 1.58
N ARG A 100 -6.07 6.46 2.43
CA ARG A 100 -7.15 7.07 3.23
C ARG A 100 -6.65 8.18 4.15
N GLN A 101 -5.42 8.05 4.66
CA GLN A 101 -4.77 9.07 5.50
C GLN A 101 -4.10 10.20 4.69
N GLY A 102 -4.11 10.13 3.35
CA GLY A 102 -3.48 11.13 2.48
C GLY A 102 -1.96 11.08 2.46
N VAL A 103 -1.36 9.98 2.93
CA VAL A 103 0.10 9.77 2.97
C VAL A 103 0.59 8.85 1.84
N LEU A 104 -0.32 8.33 1.03
CA LEU A 104 -0.06 7.67 -0.25
C LEU A 104 -0.79 8.45 -1.34
N THR A 105 -0.09 8.82 -2.41
CA THR A 105 -0.70 9.60 -3.50
C THR A 105 -1.69 8.77 -4.32
N ASP A 106 -2.67 9.43 -4.96
CA ASP A 106 -3.64 8.77 -5.85
C ASP A 106 -2.94 7.98 -6.97
N ASN A 107 -1.93 8.60 -7.61
CA ASN A 107 -1.16 7.96 -8.67
C ASN A 107 -0.47 6.68 -8.17
N THR A 108 0.13 6.70 -6.99
CA THR A 108 0.75 5.50 -6.41
C THR A 108 -0.29 4.43 -6.09
N TYR A 109 -1.45 4.83 -5.56
CA TYR A 109 -2.54 3.90 -5.24
C TYR A 109 -3.14 3.26 -6.50
N GLU A 110 -3.30 4.01 -7.59
CA GLU A 110 -3.72 3.48 -8.90
C GLU A 110 -2.72 2.46 -9.45
N LEU A 111 -1.41 2.72 -9.34
CA LEU A 111 -0.39 1.73 -9.73
C LEU A 111 -0.48 0.45 -8.91
N LEU A 112 -0.77 0.54 -7.60
CA LEU A 112 -0.98 -0.65 -6.77
C LEU A 112 -2.25 -1.39 -7.17
N ARG A 113 -3.29 -0.68 -7.61
CA ARG A 113 -4.50 -1.30 -8.16
C ARG A 113 -4.19 -2.10 -9.42
N ASP A 114 -3.40 -1.54 -10.34
CA ASP A 114 -2.93 -2.26 -11.53
C ASP A 114 -2.07 -3.47 -11.16
N ASP A 115 -1.25 -3.37 -10.11
CA ASP A 115 -0.45 -4.48 -9.58
C ASP A 115 -1.32 -5.63 -9.06
N VAL A 116 -2.43 -5.34 -8.35
CA VAL A 116 -3.40 -6.38 -7.95
C VAL A 116 -3.89 -7.18 -9.14
N GLN A 117 -4.30 -6.49 -10.22
CA GLN A 117 -4.77 -7.16 -11.42
C GLN A 117 -3.66 -7.97 -12.08
N MET A 118 -2.47 -7.38 -12.21
CA MET A 118 -1.29 -8.04 -12.78
C MET A 118 -0.95 -9.33 -12.04
N VAL A 119 -0.93 -9.32 -10.70
CA VAL A 119 -0.64 -10.50 -9.87
C VAL A 119 -1.68 -11.60 -10.12
N LEU A 120 -2.97 -11.28 -10.10
CA LEU A 120 -4.03 -12.27 -10.27
C LEU A 120 -4.08 -12.89 -11.68
N LEU A 121 -3.67 -12.12 -12.70
CA LEU A 121 -3.59 -12.59 -14.08
C LEU A 121 -2.30 -13.37 -14.36
N THR A 122 -1.18 -12.96 -13.76
CA THR A 122 0.13 -13.62 -13.93
C THR A 122 0.19 -14.94 -13.20
N TYR A 123 -0.50 -15.04 -12.06
CA TYR A 123 -0.47 -16.19 -11.17
C TYR A 123 -1.87 -16.80 -10.98
N PRO A 124 -2.47 -17.43 -12.02
CA PRO A 124 -3.84 -17.94 -11.95
C PRO A 124 -4.08 -18.93 -10.81
N SER A 125 -3.06 -19.72 -10.43
CA SER A 125 -3.17 -20.67 -9.32
C SER A 125 -3.17 -20.01 -7.93
N ILE A 126 -2.97 -18.69 -7.84
CA ILE A 126 -3.17 -17.94 -6.60
C ILE A 126 -4.65 -17.68 -6.30
N GLN A 127 -5.49 -17.64 -7.34
CA GLN A 127 -6.88 -17.17 -7.26
C GLN A 127 -7.73 -17.96 -6.25
N PRO A 128 -7.64 -19.31 -6.16
CA PRO A 128 -8.39 -20.07 -5.16
C PRO A 128 -8.04 -19.66 -3.72
N PHE A 129 -6.77 -19.36 -3.45
CA PHE A 129 -6.31 -18.93 -2.13
C PHE A 129 -6.74 -17.50 -1.80
N VAL A 130 -6.80 -16.62 -2.81
CA VAL A 130 -7.36 -15.27 -2.65
C VAL A 130 -8.86 -15.35 -2.38
N ASN A 131 -9.61 -16.17 -3.12
CA ASN A 131 -11.03 -16.41 -2.86
C ASN A 131 -11.28 -17.00 -1.46
N GLU A 132 -10.46 -17.97 -1.04
CA GLU A 132 -10.50 -18.51 0.33
C GLU A 132 -10.32 -17.39 1.35
N PHE A 133 -9.31 -16.54 1.17
CA PHE A 133 -9.04 -15.41 2.06
C PHE A 133 -10.19 -14.41 2.10
N LEU A 134 -10.72 -13.99 0.94
CA LEU A 134 -11.86 -13.09 0.83
C LEU A 134 -13.12 -13.64 1.49
N GLY A 135 -13.29 -14.97 1.48
CA GLY A 135 -14.38 -15.65 2.20
C GLY A 135 -14.39 -15.38 3.70
N PHE A 136 -13.22 -15.14 4.32
CA PHE A 136 -13.12 -14.74 5.73
C PHE A 136 -13.41 -13.24 5.96
N TYR A 137 -13.35 -12.42 4.91
CA TYR A 137 -13.49 -10.96 4.99
C TYR A 137 -14.51 -10.43 3.96
N PRO A 138 -15.79 -10.83 4.03
CA PRO A 138 -16.79 -10.54 3.00
C PRO A 138 -17.11 -9.04 2.82
N THR A 139 -16.71 -8.21 3.78
CA THR A 139 -16.88 -6.75 3.74
C THR A 139 -15.62 -6.01 3.31
N SER A 140 -14.60 -6.70 2.79
CA SER A 140 -13.37 -6.09 2.30
C SER A 140 -13.64 -5.03 1.23
N ARG A 141 -12.94 -3.90 1.33
CA ARG A 141 -12.97 -2.78 0.37
C ARG A 141 -11.54 -2.48 -0.10
N GLY A 142 -11.36 -1.40 -0.85
CA GLY A 142 -10.05 -0.98 -1.34
C GLY A 142 -9.44 -2.00 -2.30
N LEU A 143 -8.12 -2.15 -2.26
CA LEU A 143 -7.39 -3.08 -3.10
C LEU A 143 -7.82 -4.54 -2.90
N LEU A 144 -8.13 -4.95 -1.67
CA LEU A 144 -8.62 -6.31 -1.39
C LEU A 144 -10.02 -6.54 -1.96
N GLY A 145 -10.90 -5.55 -1.86
CA GLY A 145 -12.22 -5.60 -2.52
C GLY A 145 -12.10 -5.67 -4.04
N TYR A 146 -11.21 -4.85 -4.62
CA TYR A 146 -10.91 -4.86 -6.05
C TYR A 146 -10.37 -6.20 -6.54
N ALA A 147 -9.50 -6.87 -5.76
CA ALA A 147 -9.07 -8.24 -6.07
C ALA A 147 -10.27 -9.18 -6.25
N GLY A 148 -11.29 -9.08 -5.41
CA GLY A 148 -12.53 -9.85 -5.54
C GLY A 148 -13.35 -9.49 -6.78
N GLU A 149 -13.33 -8.24 -7.23
CA GLU A 149 -13.96 -7.83 -8.49
C GLU A 149 -13.25 -8.43 -9.70
N VAL A 150 -11.92 -8.33 -9.75
CA VAL A 150 -11.08 -8.92 -10.80
C VAL A 150 -11.32 -10.44 -10.91
N LEU A 151 -11.42 -11.14 -9.78
CA LEU A 151 -11.66 -12.59 -9.77
C LEU A 151 -13.06 -12.95 -10.32
N LYS A 152 -14.07 -12.14 -10.05
CA LYS A 152 -15.43 -12.34 -10.60
C LYS A 152 -15.47 -12.11 -12.11
N GLU A 153 -14.70 -11.14 -12.61
CA GLU A 153 -14.59 -10.87 -14.05
C GLU A 153 -13.80 -11.96 -14.78
N ALA A 154 -12.75 -12.49 -14.15
CA ALA A 154 -11.92 -13.55 -14.74
C ALA A 154 -12.61 -14.92 -14.79
N ASN A 155 -13.56 -15.18 -13.89
CA ASN A 155 -14.39 -16.40 -13.87
C ASN A 155 -15.88 -16.02 -13.74
N PRO A 156 -16.53 -15.61 -14.85
CA PRO A 156 -17.97 -15.39 -14.86
C PRO A 156 -18.65 -16.75 -14.65
N LEU A 157 -19.27 -16.94 -13.49
CA LEU A 157 -20.18 -18.06 -13.22
C LEU A 157 -21.32 -18.10 -14.24
#